data_AF-A0A9E2CQI5-F1
#
_entry.id   AF-A0A9E2CQI5-F1
#
_cell.length_a   1.000
_cell.length_b   1.000
_cell.length_c   1.000
_cell.angle_alpha   90.00
_cell.angle_beta   90.00
_cell.angle_gamma   90.00
#
_symmetry.space_group_name_H-M   'P 1'
#
loop_
_entity.id
_entity.type
_entity.pdbx_description
1 polymer ?
#
loop_
_entity_poly.entity_id
_entity_poly.type
_entity_poly.pdbx_seq_one_letter_code
_entity_poly.pdbx_strand_id
1 'polypeptide(L)' 'MKLAQYIKALQGIEKQHGGDLDLVYSIDDEGNAFHQTHYTPTVGYFSKNDFDGDSDKEPNSVCLN' A
#
# COMPACT_ATOMS: atom_id res chain seq x y z
N MET A 1 -7.14 -8.87 8.25
CA MET A 1 -6.96 -9.57 6.95
C MET A 1 -6.21 -10.88 7.14
N LYS A 2 -6.41 -11.89 6.29
CA LYS A 2 -5.56 -13.11 6.26
C LYS A 2 -4.45 -12.95 5.23
N LEU A 3 -3.29 -13.59 5.46
CA LEU A 3 -2.14 -13.57 4.53
C LEU A 3 -2.54 -13.92 3.09
N ALA A 4 -3.31 -15.00 2.89
CA ALA A 4 -3.74 -15.41 1.57
C ALA A 4 -4.64 -14.37 0.85
N GLN A 5 -5.40 -13.58 1.60
CA GLN A 5 -6.22 -12.49 1.03
C GLN A 5 -5.33 -11.30 0.65
N TYR A 6 -4.34 -10.99 1.50
CA TYR A 6 -3.38 -9.92 1.28
C TYR A 6 -2.54 -10.17 0.03
N ILE A 7 -2.01 -11.39 -0.13
CA ILE A 7 -1.25 -11.79 -1.32
C ILE A 7 -2.10 -11.67 -2.59
N LYS A 8 -3.37 -12.09 -2.54
CA LYS A 8 -4.29 -11.96 -3.68
C LYS A 8 -4.52 -10.50 -4.07
N ALA A 9 -4.60 -9.60 -3.10
CA ALA A 9 -4.72 -8.17 -3.37
C ALA A 9 -3.46 -7.64 -4.07
N LEU A 10 -2.27 -7.97 -3.56
CA LEU A 10 -0.99 -7.57 -4.17
C LEU A 10 -0.84 -8.09 -5.60
N GLN A 11 -1.17 -9.36 -5.85
CA GLN A 11 -1.16 -9.94 -7.20
C GLN A 11 -2.14 -9.25 -8.15
N GLY A 12 -3.28 -8.78 -7.64
CA GLY A 12 -4.22 -7.97 -8.40
C GLY A 12 -3.61 -6.64 -8.83
N ILE A 13 -2.92 -5.97 -7.92
CA ILE A 13 -2.24 -4.69 -8.17
C ILE A 13 -1.10 -4.88 -9.18
N GLU A 14 -0.25 -5.89 -8.99
CA GLU A 14 0.85 -6.21 -9.92
C GLU A 14 0.34 -6.47 -11.33
N LYS A 15 -0.77 -7.21 -11.47
CA LYS A 15 -1.39 -7.49 -12.76
C LYS A 15 -1.95 -6.22 -13.44
N GLN A 16 -2.44 -5.26 -12.65
CA GLN A 16 -3.07 -4.05 -13.16
C GLN A 16 -2.07 -2.93 -13.49
N HIS A 17 -1.03 -2.78 -12.67
CA HIS A 17 -0.09 -1.65 -12.74
C HIS A 17 1.35 -2.06 -13.10
N GLY A 18 1.63 -3.36 -13.22
CA GLY A 18 2.98 -3.88 -13.36
C GLY A 18 3.69 -4.04 -12.01
N GLY A 19 4.92 -4.55 -12.05
CA GLY A 19 5.75 -4.80 -10.87
C GLY A 19 6.68 -3.65 -10.46
N ASP A 20 6.55 -2.48 -11.09
CA ASP A 20 7.47 -1.33 -10.94
C ASP A 20 6.81 -0.21 -10.10
N LEU A 21 6.16 -0.58 -8.99
CA LEU A 21 5.63 0.35 -8.00
C LEU A 21 6.41 0.20 -6.70
N ASP A 22 6.72 1.32 -6.07
CA ASP A 22 7.39 1.34 -4.77
C ASP A 22 6.45 0.83 -3.67
N LEU A 23 6.97 0.01 -2.76
CA LEU A 23 6.24 -0.39 -1.56
C LEU A 23 6.49 0.63 -0.45
N VAL A 24 5.43 1.27 0.01
CA VAL A 24 5.45 2.18 1.16
C VAL A 24 4.55 1.64 2.25
N TYR A 25 4.77 2.04 3.49
CA TYR A 25 3.88 1.73 4.61
C TYR A 25 3.61 3.01 5.37
N SER A 26 2.39 3.14 5.90
CA SER A 26 2.07 4.22 6.83
C SER A 26 2.61 3.84 8.21
N ILE A 27 3.24 4.80 8.89
CA ILE A 27 3.67 4.67 10.28
C ILE A 27 2.99 5.80 11.05
N ASP A 28 2.17 5.45 12.04
CA ASP A 28 1.79 6.37 13.11
C ASP A 28 2.87 6.31 14.22
N ASP A 29 2.86 7.27 15.15
CA ASP A 29 3.81 7.39 16.28
C ASP A 29 3.69 6.23 17.30
N GLU A 30 3.22 5.05 16.88
CA GLU A 30 3.11 3.87 17.70
C GLU A 30 4.46 3.14 17.70
N GLY A 31 5.01 2.94 18.90
CA GLY A 31 6.27 2.22 19.13
C GLY A 31 6.19 0.72 18.75
N ASN A 32 6.80 -0.17 19.52
CA ASN A 32 6.79 -1.62 19.25
C ASN A 32 5.42 -2.29 19.50
N ALA A 33 4.36 -1.82 18.85
CA ALA A 33 3.02 -2.38 18.93
C ALA A 33 2.74 -3.22 17.67
N PHE A 34 2.02 -4.33 17.85
CA PHE A 34 1.64 -5.22 16.76
C PHE A 34 0.14 -5.14 16.55
N HIS A 35 -0.27 -4.64 15.39
CA HIS A 35 -1.67 -4.48 15.04
C HIS A 35 -2.04 -5.45 13.91
N GLN A 36 -3.31 -5.89 13.92
CA GLN A 36 -3.81 -6.69 12.82
C GLN A 36 -4.04 -5.78 11.61
N THR A 37 -3.55 -6.19 10.44
CA THR A 37 -3.81 -5.50 9.18
C THR A 37 -5.30 -5.55 8.86
N HIS A 38 -6.00 -4.42 8.96
CA HIS A 38 -7.44 -4.36 8.67
C HIS A 38 -7.75 -3.84 7.26
N TYR A 39 -6.82 -3.08 6.68
CA TYR A 39 -7.02 -2.41 5.38
C TYR A 39 -6.34 -3.17 4.25
N THR A 40 -6.90 -3.07 3.06
CA THR A 40 -6.29 -3.57 1.82
C THR A 40 -5.14 -2.67 1.41
N PRO A 41 -4.09 -3.22 0.76
CA PRO A 41 -3.09 -2.40 0.09
C PRO A 41 -3.76 -1.40 -0.85
N THR A 42 -3.25 -0.17 -0.87
CA THR A 42 -3.83 0.93 -1.66
C THR A 42 -2.79 1.42 -2.65
N VAL A 43 -3.18 1.58 -3.92
CA VAL A 43 -2.32 2.15 -4.97
C VAL A 43 -2.44 3.67 -4.92
N GLY A 44 -1.34 4.40 -5.09
CA GLY A 44 -1.38 5.86 -5.03
C GLY A 44 -0.08 6.54 -5.44
N TYR A 45 -0.08 7.87 -5.34
CA TYR A 45 1.08 8.69 -5.58
C TYR A 45 1.78 9.03 -4.27
N PHE A 46 3.03 8.59 -4.13
CA PHE A 46 3.88 8.90 -3.00
C PHE A 46 4.89 9.99 -3.36
N SER A 47 4.97 11.04 -2.54
CA SER A 47 5.96 12.10 -2.69
C SER A 47 6.23 12.78 -1.35
N LYS A 48 7.52 13.01 -1.05
CA LYS A 48 7.94 13.77 0.15
C LYS A 48 7.31 13.27 1.47
N ASN A 49 7.20 11.94 1.62
CA ASN A 49 6.58 11.27 2.78
C ASN A 49 5.06 11.44 2.89
N ASP A 50 4.39 11.88 1.83
CA ASP A 50 2.94 11.93 1.74
C ASP A 50 2.45 10.90 0.72
N PHE A 51 1.35 10.21 1.05
CA PHE A 51 0.72 9.21 0.20
C PHE A 51 -0.70 9.64 -0.13
N ASP A 52 -0.97 9.86 -1.41
CA ASP A 52 -2.28 10.24 -1.92
C ASP A 52 -2.88 9.09 -2.74
N GLY A 53 -3.85 8.40 -2.14
CA GLY A 53 -4.59 7.29 -2.77
C GLY A 53 -5.65 7.73 -3.78
N ASP A 54 -6.01 9.01 -3.79
CA ASP A 54 -7.03 9.60 -4.67
C ASP A 54 -6.43 10.58 -5.69
N SER A 55 -5.10 10.51 -5.89
CA SER A 55 -4.38 11.44 -6.75
C SER A 55 -4.74 11.29 -8.22
N ASP A 56 -4.86 12.42 -8.94
CA ASP A 56 -5.00 12.44 -10.41
C ASP A 56 -3.72 12.03 -11.17
N LYS A 57 -2.62 11.79 -10.44
CA LYS A 57 -1.31 11.40 -11.00
C LYS A 57 -1.24 9.91 -11.25
N GLU A 58 -0.39 9.50 -12.20
CA GLU A 58 -0.06 8.08 -12.35
C GLU A 58 0.56 7.54 -11.05
N PRO A 59 0.05 6.43 -10.52
CA PRO A 59 0.54 5.88 -9.27
C PRO A 59 1.98 5.38 -9.44
N ASN A 60 2.79 5.66 -8.43
CA ASN A 60 4.18 5.20 -8.34
C ASN A 60 4.41 4.29 -7.14
N SER A 61 3.38 4.03 -6.33
CA SER A 61 3.55 3.30 -5.08
C SER A 61 2.30 2.51 -4.66
N VAL A 62 2.52 1.54 -3.79
CA VAL A 62 1.50 0.78 -3.07
C VAL A 62 1.73 0.95 -1.58
N CYS A 63 0.74 1.50 -0.88
CA CYS A 63 0.73 1.61 0.57
C CYS A 63 0.26 0.31 1.23
N LEU A 64 1.11 -0.23 2.10
CA LEU A 64 0.86 -1.33 3.00
C LEU A 64 0.39 -0.75 4.34
N ASN A 65 -0.92 -0.71 4.54
CA ASN A 65 -1.54 -0.49 5.85
C ASN A 65 -1.45 -1.74 6.73
#